data_AF-F5RFF8-F1
#
_entry.id   AF-F5RFF8-F1
#
_cell.length_a   1.000
_cell.length_b   1.000
_cell.length_c   1.000
_cell.angle_alpha   90.00
_cell.angle_beta   90.00
_cell.angle_gamma   90.00
#
_symmetry.space_group_name_H-M   'P 1'
#
loop_
_entity.id
_entity.type
_entity.pdbx_description
1 polymer ?
#
loop_
_entity_poly.entity_id
_entity_poly.type
_entity_poly.pdbx_seq_one_letter_code
_entity_poly.pdbx_strand_id
1 'polypeptide(L)'
;MKAFHTRLLGAALLAVALPATADIQVTPDATGRYVYVQDFNTLGATSRAFEWRDNDTLPGWRLLNFVEQPLVTPTYRGDTGDDTGGSFYSYGLEGDSDRALGGLGSGGGYFGTPAAGQLAGYITVSFRNAGDRDIGNVKLAFEGQQWRQGASDDLNRLVFEYGVGEEFGHVEWVRPGAGFDFESPSPLIVTPAGSPVYGRDALAKQALGGVIRPAWTAGGRLWLRWVVRNHQGFDHGLAIDNLKLTVERP
;
A
#
# COMPACT_ATOMS: atom_id res chain seq x y z
N MET A 1 58.30 45.31 -3.10
CA MET A 1 57.71 44.05 -2.60
C MET A 1 56.21 44.29 -2.47
N LYS A 2 55.38 43.63 -3.29
CA LYS A 2 53.92 43.86 -3.32
C LYS A 2 53.24 42.96 -2.28
N ALA A 3 52.50 43.56 -1.35
CA ALA A 3 51.75 42.86 -0.30
C ALA A 3 50.43 42.31 -0.85
N PHE A 4 50.24 40.99 -0.78
CA PHE A 4 48.97 40.33 -1.11
C PHE A 4 48.04 40.38 0.10
N HIS A 5 46.87 41.01 -0.08
CA HIS A 5 45.78 40.99 0.89
C HIS A 5 44.85 39.81 0.56
N THR A 6 44.83 38.80 1.41
CA THR A 6 43.90 37.67 1.32
C THR A 6 42.53 38.11 1.83
N ARG A 7 41.54 38.24 0.94
CA ARG A 7 40.14 38.46 1.31
C ARG A 7 39.48 37.10 1.56
N LEU A 8 39.08 36.84 2.80
CA LEU A 8 38.22 35.72 3.17
C LEU A 8 36.77 36.05 2.73
N LEU A 9 36.26 35.34 1.73
CA LEU A 9 34.81 35.29 1.47
C LEU A 9 34.19 34.29 2.44
N GLY A 10 33.35 34.76 3.35
CA GLY A 10 32.48 33.91 4.15
C GLY A 10 31.34 33.38 3.28
N ALA A 11 31.29 32.06 3.08
CA ALA A 11 30.15 31.40 2.45
C ALA A 11 29.02 31.30 3.49
N ALA A 12 27.90 31.99 3.25
CA ALA A 12 26.68 31.80 4.01
C ALA A 12 26.05 30.46 3.59
N LEU A 13 26.01 29.48 4.51
CA LEU A 13 25.20 28.28 4.33
C LEU A 13 23.72 28.67 4.45
N LEU A 14 23.00 28.65 3.32
CA LEU A 14 21.54 28.55 3.34
C LEU A 14 21.19 27.14 3.82
N ALA A 15 20.65 27.02 5.03
CA ALA A 15 19.98 25.79 5.45
C ALA A 15 18.68 25.66 4.65
N VAL A 16 18.70 24.86 3.59
CA VAL A 16 17.48 24.41 2.92
C VAL A 16 16.79 23.45 3.87
N ALA A 17 15.70 23.88 4.51
CA ALA A 17 14.80 22.97 5.19
C ALA A 17 14.22 22.01 4.14
N LEU A 18 14.68 20.76 4.15
CA LEU A 18 14.06 19.70 3.38
C LEU A 18 12.59 19.63 3.82
N PRO A 19 11.61 19.54 2.90
CA PRO A 19 10.23 19.31 3.31
C PRO A 19 10.21 18.03 4.14
N ALA A 20 9.76 18.12 5.39
CA ALA A 20 9.50 16.95 6.21
C ALA A 20 8.59 16.02 5.39
N THR A 21 9.07 14.82 5.09
CA THR A 21 8.38 13.84 4.25
C THR A 21 7.00 13.58 4.87
N ALA A 22 5.94 14.06 4.24
CA ALA A 22 4.63 14.17 4.87
C ALA A 22 3.93 12.81 4.95
N ASP A 23 4.30 12.00 5.94
CA ASP A 23 3.45 10.90 6.42
C ASP A 23 2.06 11.44 6.80
N ILE A 24 1.06 10.56 6.85
CA ILE A 24 -0.23 10.93 7.44
C ILE A 24 0.00 11.26 8.91
N GLN A 25 -0.27 12.52 9.29
CA GLN A 25 -0.09 12.97 10.67
C GLN A 25 -1.27 12.51 11.53
N VAL A 26 -0.95 11.77 12.59
CA VAL A 26 -1.90 11.23 13.55
C VAL A 26 -1.82 12.04 14.83
N THR A 27 -2.79 12.93 15.00
CA THR A 27 -2.97 13.73 16.20
C THR A 27 -4.34 13.39 16.79
N PRO A 28 -4.41 12.52 17.82
CA PRO A 28 -5.65 12.25 18.52
C PRO A 28 -6.28 13.53 19.08
N ASP A 29 -7.60 13.61 19.03
CA ASP A 29 -8.37 14.74 19.54
C ASP A 29 -8.34 14.80 21.08
N ALA A 30 -9.08 15.75 21.67
CA ALA A 30 -9.17 15.90 23.12
C ALA A 30 -9.76 14.67 23.84
N THR A 31 -10.45 13.78 23.12
CA THR A 31 -10.96 12.49 23.64
C THR A 31 -9.97 11.35 23.44
N GLY A 32 -8.78 11.62 22.90
CA GLY A 32 -7.78 10.61 22.60
C GLY A 32 -8.07 9.81 21.33
N ARG A 33 -8.98 10.29 20.47
CA ARG A 33 -9.42 9.56 19.26
C ARG A 33 -8.86 10.19 17.99
N TYR A 34 -8.45 9.34 17.04
CA TYR A 34 -8.16 9.75 15.66
C TYR A 34 -8.76 8.73 14.69
N VAL A 35 -9.24 9.18 13.54
CA VAL A 35 -9.77 8.32 12.48
C VAL A 35 -9.17 8.74 11.14
N TYR A 36 -8.65 7.76 10.40
CA TYR A 36 -8.27 7.89 8.99
C TYR A 36 -9.09 6.93 8.15
N VAL A 37 -9.47 7.37 6.95
CA VAL A 37 -10.18 6.56 5.96
C VAL A 37 -9.51 6.70 4.60
N GLN A 38 -9.50 5.60 3.84
CA GLN A 38 -9.10 5.58 2.44
C GLN A 38 -10.02 4.64 1.66
N ASP A 39 -10.65 5.19 0.64
CA ASP A 39 -11.60 4.51 -0.26
C ASP A 39 -11.05 4.37 -1.68
N PHE A 40 -9.79 4.75 -1.91
CA PHE A 40 -9.09 4.79 -3.21
C PHE A 40 -9.82 5.45 -4.41
N ASN A 41 -10.96 6.10 -4.21
CA ASN A 41 -11.86 6.59 -5.26
C ASN A 41 -11.28 7.74 -6.11
N THR A 42 -10.16 8.29 -5.69
CA THR A 42 -9.40 9.30 -6.46
C THR A 42 -8.43 8.70 -7.46
N LEU A 43 -8.25 7.38 -7.46
CA LEU A 43 -7.41 6.68 -8.43
C LEU A 43 -8.05 6.62 -9.82
N GLY A 44 -7.22 6.40 -10.83
CA GLY A 44 -7.62 6.35 -12.23
C GLY A 44 -8.64 5.26 -12.53
N ALA A 45 -9.76 5.66 -13.13
CA ALA A 45 -10.91 4.80 -13.39
C ALA A 45 -10.99 4.22 -14.81
N THR A 46 -9.96 4.40 -15.64
CA THR A 46 -9.97 3.93 -17.04
C THR A 46 -8.84 2.95 -17.32
N SER A 47 -9.07 2.02 -18.25
CA SER A 47 -8.16 0.90 -18.56
C SER A 47 -6.88 1.34 -19.28
N ARG A 48 -6.01 2.07 -18.56
CA ARG A 48 -4.72 2.60 -19.03
C ARG A 48 -3.74 2.75 -17.87
N ALA A 49 -2.48 3.04 -18.19
CA ALA A 49 -1.48 3.43 -17.19
C ALA A 49 -1.69 4.87 -16.70
N PHE A 50 -1.49 5.08 -15.40
CA PHE A 50 -1.47 6.36 -14.71
C PHE A 50 -0.12 6.52 -14.02
N GLU A 51 0.36 7.76 -13.91
CA GLU A 51 1.55 8.04 -13.13
C GLU A 51 1.28 7.79 -11.64
N TRP A 52 2.23 7.12 -10.97
CA TRP A 52 2.26 6.99 -9.53
C TRP A 52 3.41 7.82 -8.97
N ARG A 53 3.11 8.65 -7.97
CA ARG A 53 4.08 9.40 -7.18
C ARG A 53 3.86 9.06 -5.72
N ASP A 54 4.84 8.42 -5.11
CA ASP A 54 4.85 8.10 -3.69
C ASP A 54 4.53 9.34 -2.85
N ASN A 55 3.59 9.20 -1.93
CA ASN A 55 3.15 10.26 -1.02
C ASN A 55 2.47 11.48 -1.68
N ASP A 56 2.15 11.40 -2.97
CA ASP A 56 1.52 12.50 -3.72
C ASP A 56 0.24 12.02 -4.44
N THR A 57 0.29 10.89 -5.15
CA THR A 57 -0.92 10.29 -5.73
C THR A 57 -1.95 9.96 -4.65
N LEU A 58 -1.48 9.43 -3.52
CA LEU A 58 -2.26 9.24 -2.30
C LEU A 58 -1.35 9.58 -1.10
N PRO A 59 -1.77 10.50 -0.19
CA PRO A 59 -0.94 10.87 0.96
C PRO A 59 -0.57 9.68 1.85
N GLY A 60 0.70 9.55 2.20
CA GLY A 60 1.24 8.44 3.00
C GLY A 60 1.45 7.13 2.23
N TRP A 61 0.83 6.95 1.07
CA TRP A 61 0.87 5.69 0.31
C TRP A 61 2.07 5.62 -0.62
N ARG A 62 2.59 4.40 -0.81
CA ARG A 62 3.67 4.07 -1.74
C ARG A 62 3.41 2.72 -2.39
N LEU A 63 3.87 2.58 -3.63
CA LEU A 63 3.84 1.32 -4.39
C LEU A 63 5.27 0.91 -4.68
N LEU A 64 5.71 -0.18 -4.03
CA LEU A 64 7.09 -0.61 -4.09
C LEU A 64 7.20 -1.91 -4.89
N ASN A 65 7.98 -1.92 -5.96
CA ASN A 65 8.37 -3.15 -6.66
C ASN A 65 9.67 -3.69 -6.02
N PHE A 66 9.79 -4.99 -5.78
CA PHE A 66 10.92 -5.52 -4.99
C PHE A 66 12.08 -6.08 -5.82
N VAL A 67 11.90 -6.22 -7.14
CA VAL A 67 12.87 -6.90 -8.01
C VAL A 67 13.77 -5.92 -8.76
N GLU A 68 13.38 -4.64 -8.90
CA GLU A 68 14.18 -3.63 -9.61
C GLU A 68 14.56 -2.46 -8.70
N GLN A 69 15.76 -1.93 -8.92
CA GLN A 69 16.25 -0.70 -8.28
C GLN A 69 16.03 0.46 -9.26
N PRO A 70 15.34 1.55 -8.88
CA PRO A 70 14.81 1.84 -7.55
C PRO A 70 13.53 1.08 -7.24
N LEU A 71 13.30 0.79 -5.95
CA LEU A 71 12.13 0.12 -5.35
C LEU A 71 10.80 0.90 -5.52
N VAL A 72 10.70 1.79 -6.51
CA VAL A 72 9.58 2.70 -6.72
C VAL A 72 8.86 2.30 -7.99
N THR A 73 7.55 2.18 -7.89
CA THR A 73 6.71 1.92 -9.04
C THR A 73 6.29 3.25 -9.66
N PRO A 74 6.66 3.58 -10.92
CA PRO A 74 6.37 4.88 -11.51
C PRO A 74 4.93 5.00 -12.03
N THR A 75 4.21 3.89 -12.16
CA THR A 75 2.85 3.88 -12.70
C THR A 75 1.97 2.90 -11.94
N TYR A 76 0.66 2.98 -12.10
CA TYR A 76 -0.31 1.92 -11.83
C TYR A 76 -1.31 1.90 -13.00
N ARG A 77 -2.21 0.92 -13.05
CA ARG A 77 -3.18 0.81 -14.16
C ARG A 77 -4.61 0.83 -13.63
N GLY A 78 -5.53 1.46 -14.34
CA GLY A 78 -6.95 1.13 -14.17
C GLY A 78 -7.25 -0.21 -14.81
N ASP A 79 -8.09 -1.03 -14.18
CA ASP A 79 -8.48 -2.34 -14.73
C ASP A 79 -9.87 -2.77 -14.23
N THR A 80 -10.59 -3.50 -15.07
CA THR A 80 -11.88 -4.11 -14.72
C THR A 80 -11.73 -5.56 -14.26
N GLY A 81 -10.49 -6.08 -14.28
CA GLY A 81 -10.15 -7.46 -13.96
C GLY A 81 -9.87 -8.32 -15.19
N ASP A 82 -9.80 -7.71 -16.38
CA ASP A 82 -9.54 -8.39 -17.65
C ASP A 82 -8.05 -8.39 -18.01
N ASP A 83 -7.23 -7.49 -17.45
CA ASP A 83 -5.79 -7.48 -17.65
C ASP A 83 -5.13 -8.71 -17.00
N THR A 84 -4.06 -9.20 -17.62
CA THR A 84 -3.28 -10.36 -17.17
C THR A 84 -1.82 -10.02 -16.87
N GLY A 85 -1.41 -8.79 -17.15
CA GLY A 85 -0.06 -8.31 -16.93
C GLY A 85 0.22 -8.06 -15.45
N GLY A 86 1.44 -8.34 -15.00
CA GLY A 86 1.84 -7.91 -13.67
C GLY A 86 1.72 -6.38 -13.54
N SER A 87 0.98 -5.90 -12.55
CA SER A 87 0.92 -4.47 -12.22
C SER A 87 0.34 -4.22 -10.83
N PHE A 88 0.46 -2.98 -10.36
CA PHE A 88 -0.50 -2.45 -9.38
C PHE A 88 -1.70 -1.88 -10.12
N TYR A 89 -2.88 -2.10 -9.57
CA TYR A 89 -4.14 -1.81 -10.23
C TYR A 89 -5.03 -0.97 -9.34
N SER A 90 -5.65 0.04 -9.94
CA SER A 90 -6.91 0.58 -9.47
C SER A 90 -8.01 -0.24 -10.13
N TYR A 91 -8.66 -1.09 -9.36
CA TYR A 91 -9.72 -1.96 -9.84
C TYR A 91 -11.11 -1.32 -9.69
N GLY A 92 -12.00 -1.64 -10.63
CA GLY A 92 -13.36 -1.13 -10.69
C GLY A 92 -13.86 -1.06 -12.13
N LEU A 93 -15.17 -0.97 -12.33
CA LEU A 93 -15.76 -0.86 -13.67
C LEU A 93 -15.20 0.36 -14.42
N GLU A 94 -15.14 0.28 -15.75
CA GLU A 94 -14.63 1.37 -16.59
C GLU A 94 -15.42 2.66 -16.36
N GLY A 95 -14.72 3.73 -15.96
CA GLY A 95 -15.30 5.04 -15.65
C GLY A 95 -15.99 5.15 -14.29
N ASP A 96 -16.06 4.08 -13.49
CA ASP A 96 -16.63 4.12 -12.14
C ASP A 96 -15.65 4.74 -11.14
N SER A 97 -16.15 5.67 -10.32
CA SER A 97 -15.40 6.34 -9.27
C SER A 97 -15.13 5.47 -8.04
N ASP A 98 -15.88 4.37 -7.87
CA ASP A 98 -15.66 3.42 -6.79
C ASP A 98 -14.47 2.50 -7.16
N ARG A 99 -13.31 2.71 -6.51
CA ARG A 99 -12.05 2.04 -6.87
C ARG A 99 -11.48 1.27 -5.68
N ALA A 100 -10.88 0.11 -5.97
CA ALA A 100 -10.05 -0.62 -5.02
C ALA A 100 -8.58 -0.59 -5.45
N LEU A 101 -7.63 -0.51 -4.50
CA LEU A 101 -6.20 -0.55 -4.81
C LEU A 101 -5.66 -1.96 -4.62
N GLY A 102 -5.04 -2.53 -5.65
CA GLY A 102 -4.60 -3.91 -5.65
C GLY A 102 -3.39 -4.18 -6.51
N GLY A 103 -3.13 -5.46 -6.73
CA GLY A 103 -2.06 -5.91 -7.60
C GLY A 103 -2.31 -7.30 -8.17
N LEU A 104 -1.69 -7.54 -9.31
CA LEU A 104 -1.55 -8.85 -9.93
C LEU A 104 -0.05 -9.16 -9.96
N GLY A 105 0.42 -10.15 -9.19
CA GLY A 105 1.85 -10.47 -9.11
C GLY A 105 2.42 -11.16 -10.35
N SER A 106 1.58 -11.47 -11.33
CA SER A 106 1.89 -12.19 -12.57
C SER A 106 3.21 -11.73 -13.20
N GLY A 107 3.95 -12.69 -13.74
CA GLY A 107 5.20 -12.44 -14.45
C GLY A 107 5.02 -11.42 -15.60
N GLY A 108 5.94 -10.46 -15.67
CA GLY A 108 5.94 -9.41 -16.69
C GLY A 108 6.96 -8.32 -16.34
N GLY A 109 7.23 -7.41 -17.28
CA GLY A 109 8.26 -6.38 -17.11
C GLY A 109 8.05 -5.44 -15.91
N TYR A 110 6.81 -5.24 -15.47
CA TYR A 110 6.48 -4.23 -14.45
C TYR A 110 6.99 -4.56 -13.02
N PHE A 111 7.08 -5.84 -12.67
CA PHE A 111 7.66 -6.30 -11.40
C PHE A 111 9.07 -6.86 -11.56
N GLY A 112 9.77 -6.62 -12.67
CA GLY A 112 11.04 -7.29 -12.95
C GLY A 112 10.90 -8.81 -13.15
N THR A 113 9.70 -9.27 -13.51
CA THR A 113 9.36 -10.70 -13.75
C THR A 113 9.75 -11.62 -12.58
N PRO A 114 9.14 -11.45 -11.40
CA PRO A 114 9.42 -12.30 -10.24
C PRO A 114 9.10 -13.77 -10.57
N ALA A 115 9.92 -14.71 -10.11
CA ALA A 115 9.60 -16.13 -10.25
C ALA A 115 8.34 -16.50 -9.44
N ALA A 116 7.66 -17.57 -9.82
CA ALA A 116 6.47 -18.03 -9.10
C ALA A 116 6.80 -18.33 -7.62
N GLY A 117 5.91 -17.91 -6.72
CA GLY A 117 6.07 -17.90 -5.27
C GLY A 117 6.86 -16.72 -4.69
N GLN A 118 7.53 -15.92 -5.54
CA GLN A 118 8.37 -14.81 -5.08
C GLN A 118 7.58 -13.51 -4.89
N LEU A 119 8.20 -12.60 -4.14
CA LEU A 119 7.69 -11.26 -3.88
C LEU A 119 7.66 -10.44 -5.17
N ALA A 120 6.50 -9.86 -5.50
CA ALA A 120 6.34 -8.92 -6.59
C ALA A 120 6.51 -7.48 -6.08
N GLY A 121 5.80 -7.12 -5.00
CA GLY A 121 5.87 -5.79 -4.44
C GLY A 121 5.06 -5.60 -3.16
N TYR A 122 4.97 -4.34 -2.74
CA TYR A 122 4.24 -3.91 -1.56
C TYR A 122 3.32 -2.73 -1.91
N ILE A 123 2.08 -2.83 -1.46
CA ILE A 123 1.21 -1.66 -1.28
C ILE A 123 1.44 -1.22 0.17
N THR A 124 1.88 0.01 0.42
CA THR A 124 2.25 0.44 1.78
C THR A 124 1.76 1.84 2.10
N VAL A 125 1.48 2.09 3.37
CA VAL A 125 1.10 3.42 3.89
C VAL A 125 1.82 3.70 5.22
N SER A 126 2.26 4.95 5.41
CA SER A 126 2.89 5.40 6.66
C SER A 126 2.09 6.46 7.41
N PHE A 127 2.14 6.35 8.73
CA PHE A 127 1.51 7.26 9.68
C PHE A 127 2.55 7.75 10.68
N ARG A 128 2.55 9.05 10.97
CA ARG A 128 3.38 9.66 12.02
C ARG A 128 2.53 9.91 13.26
N ASN A 129 2.95 9.43 14.42
CA ASN A 129 2.33 9.85 15.68
C ASN A 129 2.78 11.28 15.97
N ALA A 130 1.95 12.25 15.60
CA ALA A 130 2.22 13.67 15.79
C ALA A 130 1.75 14.19 17.16
N GLY A 131 1.22 13.30 18.01
CA GLY A 131 0.90 13.62 19.39
C GLY A 131 2.12 13.57 20.32
N ASP A 132 1.85 13.86 21.58
CA ASP A 132 2.82 13.93 22.69
C ASP A 132 2.95 12.63 23.50
N ARG A 133 2.23 11.58 23.11
CA ARG A 133 2.12 10.31 23.83
C ARG A 133 2.15 9.13 22.88
N ASP A 134 2.61 8.00 23.41
CA ASP A 134 2.63 6.72 22.71
C ASP A 134 1.20 6.22 22.40
N ILE A 135 1.06 5.47 21.31
CA ILE A 135 -0.19 4.84 20.88
C ILE A 135 0.00 3.32 20.96
N GLY A 136 -0.69 2.68 21.92
CA GLY A 136 -0.55 1.24 22.16
C GLY A 136 -1.54 0.35 21.39
N ASN A 137 -2.68 0.89 20.94
CA ASN A 137 -3.68 0.14 20.19
C ASN A 137 -4.09 0.93 18.94
N VAL A 138 -4.12 0.24 17.81
CA VAL A 138 -4.65 0.77 16.56
C VAL A 138 -5.67 -0.23 16.04
N LYS A 139 -6.90 0.21 15.85
CA LYS A 139 -7.94 -0.58 15.18
C LYS A 139 -7.84 -0.33 13.69
N LEU A 140 -7.69 -1.40 12.92
CA LEU A 140 -7.67 -1.38 11.46
C LEU A 140 -8.84 -2.21 10.94
N ALA A 141 -9.54 -1.71 9.94
CA ALA A 141 -10.53 -2.45 9.17
C ALA A 141 -10.36 -2.10 7.69
N PHE A 142 -10.62 -3.04 6.80
CA PHE A 142 -10.66 -2.85 5.34
C PHE A 142 -11.42 -4.02 4.71
N GLU A 143 -11.73 -3.90 3.42
CA GLU A 143 -12.26 -4.99 2.62
C GLU A 143 -11.13 -5.56 1.75
N GLY A 144 -11.00 -6.88 1.69
CA GLY A 144 -10.29 -7.56 0.61
C GLY A 144 -11.26 -7.86 -0.52
N GLN A 145 -10.84 -7.64 -1.77
CA GLN A 145 -11.68 -7.84 -2.96
C GLN A 145 -10.90 -8.60 -4.05
N GLN A 146 -11.52 -9.61 -4.67
CA GLN A 146 -10.98 -10.29 -5.85
C GLN A 146 -11.61 -9.73 -7.12
N TRP A 147 -10.79 -9.20 -8.02
CA TRP A 147 -11.22 -8.58 -9.27
C TRP A 147 -10.93 -9.44 -10.50
N ARG A 148 -10.09 -10.47 -10.36
CA ARG A 148 -9.76 -11.37 -11.47
C ARG A 148 -9.63 -12.80 -10.99
N GLN A 149 -10.17 -13.74 -11.76
CA GLN A 149 -9.96 -15.17 -11.57
C GLN A 149 -8.79 -15.65 -12.45
N GLY A 150 -7.67 -15.99 -11.82
CA GLY A 150 -6.58 -16.73 -12.45
C GLY A 150 -7.04 -18.08 -12.99
N ALA A 151 -6.42 -18.57 -14.05
CA ALA A 151 -6.49 -19.99 -14.41
C ALA A 151 -5.58 -20.82 -13.47
N SER A 152 -5.83 -20.71 -12.17
CA SER A 152 -5.11 -21.42 -11.10
C SER A 152 -6.13 -21.91 -10.08
N ASP A 153 -5.90 -23.13 -9.57
CA ASP A 153 -6.68 -23.71 -8.47
C ASP A 153 -6.14 -23.26 -7.10
N ASP A 154 -5.00 -22.54 -7.07
CA ASP A 154 -4.38 -22.06 -5.84
C ASP A 154 -5.00 -20.74 -5.36
N LEU A 155 -5.32 -20.69 -4.06
CA LEU A 155 -5.71 -19.45 -3.40
C LEU A 155 -4.56 -18.46 -3.47
N ASN A 156 -4.83 -17.28 -4.03
CA ASN A 156 -3.91 -16.16 -4.02
C ASN A 156 -4.13 -15.34 -2.75
N ARG A 157 -3.09 -14.69 -2.23
CA ARG A 157 -3.18 -13.95 -0.97
C ARG A 157 -2.52 -12.58 -1.03
N LEU A 158 -3.20 -11.60 -0.45
CA LEU A 158 -2.56 -10.37 0.02
C LEU A 158 -2.25 -10.52 1.51
N VAL A 159 -0.96 -10.54 1.85
CA VAL A 159 -0.51 -10.72 3.23
C VAL A 159 -0.33 -9.35 3.90
N PHE A 160 -0.95 -9.14 5.06
CA PHE A 160 -0.82 -7.90 5.81
C PHE A 160 0.28 -7.98 6.87
N GLU A 161 1.08 -6.92 6.94
CA GLU A 161 2.14 -6.73 7.92
C GLU A 161 2.17 -5.28 8.41
N TYR A 162 2.63 -5.07 9.64
CA TYR A 162 2.88 -3.74 10.19
C TYR A 162 4.21 -3.68 10.92
N GLY A 163 4.73 -2.48 11.11
CA GLY A 163 5.93 -2.27 11.92
C GLY A 163 6.20 -0.79 12.18
N VAL A 164 7.08 -0.51 13.13
CA VAL A 164 7.46 0.86 13.49
C VAL A 164 8.92 1.07 13.10
N GLY A 165 9.21 2.20 12.45
CA GLY A 165 10.57 2.56 12.06
C GLY A 165 10.60 3.78 11.15
N GLU A 166 11.65 4.59 11.27
CA GLU A 166 11.76 5.79 10.43
C GLU A 166 12.04 5.44 8.97
N GLU A 167 12.85 4.41 8.70
CA GLU A 167 13.21 3.99 7.36
C GLU A 167 12.55 2.65 7.01
N PHE A 168 11.82 2.58 5.90
CA PHE A 168 11.07 1.39 5.48
C PHE A 168 11.93 0.11 5.45
N GLY A 169 13.19 0.22 5.00
CA GLY A 169 14.14 -0.91 4.92
C GLY A 169 14.64 -1.41 6.28
N HIS A 170 14.44 -0.65 7.36
CA HIS A 170 14.86 -1.00 8.73
C HIS A 170 13.67 -1.39 9.62
N VAL A 171 12.46 -1.41 9.08
CA VAL A 171 11.27 -1.84 9.82
C VAL A 171 11.32 -3.34 10.07
N GLU A 172 11.16 -3.75 11.33
CA GLU A 172 10.85 -5.13 11.69
C GLU A 172 9.34 -5.38 11.50
N TRP A 173 9.01 -6.30 10.59
CA TRP A 173 7.63 -6.53 10.17
C TRP A 173 6.96 -7.62 11.00
N VAL A 174 5.74 -7.32 11.47
CA VAL A 174 4.91 -8.18 12.32
C VAL A 174 3.65 -8.59 11.57
N ARG A 175 3.29 -9.88 11.64
CA ARG A 175 2.01 -10.40 11.19
C ARG A 175 1.02 -10.45 12.35
N PRO A 176 -0.10 -9.70 12.32
CA PRO A 176 -1.09 -9.73 13.40
C PRO A 176 -1.99 -10.98 13.38
N GLY A 177 -2.00 -11.74 12.27
CA GLY A 177 -2.74 -12.98 12.11
C GLY A 177 -3.66 -13.00 10.89
N ALA A 178 -4.27 -14.16 10.62
CA ALA A 178 -5.03 -14.44 9.40
C ALA A 178 -6.24 -13.53 9.16
N GLY A 179 -6.82 -12.93 10.21
CA GLY A 179 -7.95 -12.00 10.06
C GLY A 179 -7.61 -10.69 9.33
N PHE A 180 -6.34 -10.46 9.02
CA PHE A 180 -5.85 -9.32 8.24
C PHE A 180 -5.35 -9.73 6.85
N ASP A 181 -5.24 -11.01 6.55
CA ASP A 181 -4.81 -11.43 5.23
C ASP A 181 -6.02 -11.69 4.35
N PHE A 182 -6.00 -11.17 3.13
CA PHE A 182 -7.04 -11.51 2.16
C PHE A 182 -6.60 -12.74 1.39
N GLU A 183 -7.28 -13.85 1.60
CA GLU A 183 -7.18 -15.03 0.73
C GLU A 183 -8.31 -14.95 -0.29
N SER A 184 -7.95 -15.15 -1.56
CA SER A 184 -8.90 -15.08 -2.65
C SER A 184 -10.03 -16.10 -2.44
N PRO A 185 -11.31 -15.72 -2.53
CA PRO A 185 -12.41 -16.64 -2.28
C PRO A 185 -12.64 -17.68 -3.38
N SER A 186 -11.87 -17.66 -4.49
CA SER A 186 -11.77 -18.81 -5.42
C SER A 186 -11.58 -20.14 -4.65
N PRO A 187 -12.12 -21.29 -5.10
CA PRO A 187 -13.04 -21.47 -6.20
C PRO A 187 -14.51 -21.22 -5.81
N LEU A 188 -14.81 -20.60 -4.65
CA LEU A 188 -16.20 -20.31 -4.25
C LEU A 188 -16.89 -19.36 -5.24
N ILE A 189 -16.11 -18.53 -5.95
CA ILE A 189 -16.57 -17.77 -7.09
C ILE A 189 -16.65 -18.71 -8.30
N VAL A 190 -17.86 -18.99 -8.80
CA VAL A 190 -18.10 -19.83 -9.99
C VAL A 190 -17.87 -19.03 -11.27
N THR A 191 -16.72 -18.40 -11.38
CA THR A 191 -16.29 -17.65 -12.57
C THR A 191 -15.31 -18.50 -13.38
N PRO A 192 -15.41 -18.56 -14.71
CA PRO A 192 -14.45 -19.31 -15.52
C PRO A 192 -13.02 -18.82 -15.31
N ALA A 193 -12.08 -19.77 -15.30
CA ALA A 193 -10.66 -19.50 -15.30
C ALA A 193 -10.28 -18.42 -16.33
N GLY A 194 -9.50 -17.42 -15.90
CA GLY A 194 -9.04 -16.35 -16.77
C GLY A 194 -10.02 -15.20 -16.98
N SER A 195 -11.13 -15.13 -16.24
CA SER A 195 -12.16 -14.10 -16.42
C SER A 195 -12.14 -13.03 -15.31
N PRO A 196 -12.68 -11.83 -15.57
CA PRO A 196 -12.93 -10.83 -14.54
C PRO A 196 -13.88 -11.34 -13.46
N VAL A 197 -13.68 -10.86 -12.25
CA VAL A 197 -14.59 -11.03 -11.11
C VAL A 197 -15.03 -9.63 -10.68
N TYR A 198 -16.31 -9.45 -10.39
CA TYR A 198 -16.75 -8.17 -9.84
C TYR A 198 -16.44 -8.13 -8.35
N GLY A 199 -15.34 -7.46 -7.98
CA GLY A 199 -14.80 -7.50 -6.61
C GLY A 199 -15.72 -6.96 -5.51
N ARG A 200 -16.81 -6.29 -5.87
CA ARG A 200 -17.83 -5.82 -4.92
C ARG A 200 -18.91 -6.85 -4.62
N ASP A 201 -18.97 -7.95 -5.39
CA ASP A 201 -19.90 -9.05 -5.11
C ASP A 201 -19.62 -9.64 -3.73
N ALA A 202 -20.67 -10.02 -3.01
CA ALA A 202 -20.56 -10.52 -1.64
C ALA A 202 -19.70 -11.80 -1.51
N LEU A 203 -19.57 -12.57 -2.60
CA LEU A 203 -18.69 -13.75 -2.66
C LEU A 203 -17.26 -13.42 -3.05
N ALA A 204 -17.01 -12.26 -3.64
CA ALA A 204 -15.71 -11.81 -4.09
C ALA A 204 -14.99 -10.92 -3.07
N LYS A 205 -15.66 -10.55 -1.98
CA LYS A 205 -15.10 -9.70 -0.93
C LYS A 205 -15.22 -10.26 0.48
N GLN A 206 -14.31 -9.79 1.34
CA GLN A 206 -14.29 -10.14 2.75
C GLN A 206 -13.94 -8.92 3.61
N ALA A 207 -14.64 -8.73 4.73
CA ALA A 207 -14.26 -7.76 5.74
C ALA A 207 -13.09 -8.30 6.58
N LEU A 208 -12.02 -7.52 6.68
CA LEU A 208 -10.77 -7.87 7.33
C LEU A 208 -10.40 -6.81 8.38
N GLY A 209 -9.54 -7.20 9.32
CA GLY A 209 -8.98 -6.31 10.31
C GLY A 209 -9.14 -6.77 11.76
N GLY A 210 -8.90 -5.84 12.68
CA GLY A 210 -8.84 -6.09 14.11
C GLY A 210 -8.06 -5.01 14.84
N VAL A 211 -7.53 -5.35 16.02
CA VAL A 211 -6.65 -4.46 16.79
C VAL A 211 -5.21 -4.93 16.64
N ILE A 212 -4.34 -4.05 16.17
CA ILE A 212 -2.89 -4.22 16.21
C ILE A 212 -2.29 -3.43 17.38
N ARG A 213 -1.16 -3.91 17.91
CA ARG A 213 -0.49 -3.32 19.07
C ARG A 213 0.94 -2.93 18.72
N PRO A 214 1.14 -1.85 17.95
CA PRO A 214 2.48 -1.39 17.64
C PRO A 214 3.11 -0.72 18.88
N ALA A 215 4.42 -0.85 19.04
CA ALA A 215 5.19 -0.03 19.97
C ALA A 215 5.36 1.39 19.40
N TRP A 216 4.25 2.08 19.14
CA TRP A 216 4.23 3.32 18.37
C TRP A 216 4.42 4.54 19.27
N THR A 217 5.67 4.94 19.41
CA THR A 217 6.07 6.06 20.27
C THR A 217 5.60 7.41 19.74
N ALA A 218 5.51 8.41 20.62
CA ALA A 218 5.35 9.81 20.22
C ALA A 218 6.44 10.20 19.21
N GLY A 219 6.04 10.81 18.10
CA GLY A 219 6.95 11.14 17.01
C GLY A 219 7.43 9.95 16.18
N GLY A 220 7.02 8.70 16.46
CA GLY A 220 7.41 7.53 15.67
C GLY A 220 6.59 7.39 14.39
N ARG A 221 7.15 6.66 13.42
CA ARG A 221 6.47 6.29 12.17
C ARG A 221 5.99 4.83 12.20
N LEU A 222 4.68 4.64 12.08
CA LEU A 222 4.03 3.35 11.85
C LEU A 222 3.89 3.11 10.36
N TRP A 223 4.22 1.90 9.92
CA TRP A 223 4.00 1.42 8.55
C TRP A 223 3.01 0.27 8.54
N LEU A 224 2.14 0.29 7.55
CA LEU A 224 1.25 -0.83 7.20
C LEU A 224 1.57 -1.24 5.77
N ARG A 225 1.65 -2.55 5.48
CA ARG A 225 1.85 -3.04 4.12
C ARG A 225 1.02 -4.27 3.79
N TRP A 226 0.67 -4.39 2.51
CA TRP A 226 0.13 -5.59 1.89
C TRP A 226 1.14 -6.13 0.90
N VAL A 227 1.54 -7.37 1.11
CA VAL A 227 2.54 -8.08 0.30
C VAL A 227 1.86 -8.70 -0.91
N VAL A 228 2.30 -8.29 -2.10
CA VAL A 228 1.88 -8.86 -3.39
C VAL A 228 2.93 -9.85 -3.84
N ARG A 229 2.51 -11.08 -4.15
CA ARG A 229 3.38 -12.16 -4.66
C ARG A 229 2.93 -12.58 -6.04
N ASN A 230 3.88 -13.05 -6.84
CA ASN A 230 3.57 -13.90 -7.99
C ASN A 230 3.23 -15.28 -7.43
N HIS A 231 1.98 -15.72 -7.52
CA HIS A 231 1.59 -17.04 -7.03
C HIS A 231 1.97 -18.12 -8.04
N GLN A 232 1.69 -19.39 -7.72
CA GLN A 232 1.88 -20.47 -8.67
C GLN A 232 0.72 -20.48 -9.68
N GLY A 233 1.04 -20.75 -10.94
CA GLY A 233 0.07 -20.68 -12.03
C GLY A 233 -0.26 -19.25 -12.44
N PHE A 234 -1.52 -19.02 -12.82
CA PHE A 234 -2.01 -17.70 -13.19
C PHE A 234 -2.61 -16.98 -11.99
N ASP A 235 -2.11 -15.77 -11.72
CA ASP A 235 -2.53 -14.99 -10.57
C ASP A 235 -3.99 -14.51 -10.64
N HIS A 236 -4.57 -14.36 -9.45
CA HIS A 236 -5.81 -13.64 -9.24
C HIS A 236 -5.48 -12.16 -8.99
N GLY A 237 -6.36 -11.27 -9.44
CA GLY A 237 -6.26 -9.84 -9.17
C GLY A 237 -6.88 -9.57 -7.81
N LEU A 238 -6.08 -9.17 -6.84
CA LEU A 238 -6.53 -8.94 -5.47
C LEU A 238 -6.34 -7.48 -5.08
N ALA A 239 -7.27 -6.93 -4.32
CA ALA A 239 -7.29 -5.53 -3.92
C ALA A 239 -7.71 -5.35 -2.46
N ILE A 240 -7.43 -4.16 -1.94
CA ILE A 240 -7.98 -3.63 -0.71
C ILE A 240 -8.84 -2.41 -0.99
N ASP A 241 -9.84 -2.21 -0.14
CA ASP A 241 -10.75 -1.07 -0.22
C ASP A 241 -11.30 -0.70 1.17
N ASN A 242 -11.96 0.45 1.28
CA ASN A 242 -12.69 0.90 2.46
C ASN A 242 -11.86 0.82 3.75
N LEU A 243 -10.58 1.20 3.64
CA LEU A 243 -9.66 1.16 4.77
C LEU A 243 -10.06 2.19 5.81
N LYS A 244 -10.07 1.76 7.07
CA LYS A 244 -10.29 2.59 8.23
C LYS A 244 -9.28 2.26 9.32
N LEU A 245 -8.51 3.26 9.69
CA LEU A 245 -7.64 3.24 10.85
C LEU A 245 -8.28 4.08 11.96
N THR A 246 -8.33 3.55 13.18
CA THR A 246 -8.78 4.29 14.35
C THR A 246 -7.77 4.10 15.48
N VAL A 247 -7.37 5.23 16.05
CA VAL A 247 -6.59 5.28 17.30
C VAL A 247 -7.54 5.68 18.41
N GLU A 248 -7.45 4.98 19.53
CA GLU A 248 -8.13 5.32 20.78
C GLU A 248 -7.09 5.23 21.89
N ARG A 249 -6.85 6.36 22.56
CA ARG A 249 -6.09 6.41 23.81
C ARG A 249 -7.08 6.26 24.97
N PRO A 250 -6.73 5.49 26.02
CA PRO A 250 -7.49 5.51 27.26
C PRO A 250 -7.39 6.88 27.96
#